data_AF-A0A444V572-F1
#
_entry.id   AF-A0A444V572-F1
#
_cell.length_a   1.000
_cell.length_b   1.000
_cell.length_c   1.000
_cell.angle_alpha   90.00
_cell.angle_beta   90.00
_cell.angle_gamma   90.00
#
_symmetry.space_group_name_H-M   'P 1'
#
loop_
_entity.id
_entity.type
_entity.pdbx_description
1 polymer ?
#
loop_
_entity_poly.entity_id
_entity_poly.type
_entity_poly.pdbx_seq_one_letter_code
_entity_poly.pdbx_strand_id
1 'polypeptide(L)'
;MASGGEAPESWYLALLGFAEHFRTSSPPKIRLCVHCLQAVFQFKPPQRVEARTHLQLGSVLYHHTKNSELARNHLEKANLVDSAKPLLRKAIQISQQTPYWHCRLLFQLAQLHTLEKDLVSACDLLGVGAEYARVVGSEYTRALFLLSKGMLLLMERKLQEVHPLLTLCGQIVENWQGNPIQKESLRVFFLVLQVTHYLDAGQVKSVKPCLKQLQQCIQTISTLHDDEILPSNPADLFHWLPKEHMCVLVYLVTVMHSMQAGYLEKAQKYTDKALMQLEKLKMLDCSPILSSFQVILLEHIIMCRLVTGHKATALQEGLYCISVNCMDNAEAQFTTALRLTTHQELWTFIVTNLASVYIREGNRQQELFSLLERINPDHNFPVSSHCLRAAAFYIRGLFSFFQGRYNEAKRFLRETLKMSNAEDLNRLTACSLVLLGHIFYVLGNHRESNNMVVPAMQLASKIPDMSVQLWSSALLKDLNKACGNTMDAHEAAQMHQNFSQQLLQDHIAACSLPEHNLITV
;
A
#
# COMPACT_ATOMS: atom_id res chain seq x y z
N MET A 1 35.59 -44.94 -3.21
CA MET A 1 36.23 -43.75 -2.59
C MET A 1 36.23 -42.64 -3.63
N ALA A 2 35.75 -41.43 -3.30
CA ALA A 2 35.86 -40.21 -4.13
C ALA A 2 35.39 -38.96 -3.35
N SER A 3 35.98 -38.68 -2.18
CA SER A 3 35.61 -37.53 -1.35
C SER A 3 36.20 -36.22 -1.90
N GLY A 4 35.64 -35.72 -3.00
CA GLY A 4 36.05 -34.49 -3.69
C GLY A 4 35.40 -33.21 -3.17
N GLY A 5 35.26 -33.08 -1.85
CA GLY A 5 34.83 -31.82 -1.22
C GLY A 5 36.05 -30.98 -0.89
N GLU A 6 36.31 -29.92 -1.67
CA GLU A 6 37.37 -28.96 -1.35
C GLU A 6 37.15 -28.37 0.04
N ALA A 7 38.10 -28.60 0.94
CA ALA A 7 38.08 -27.99 2.26
C ALA A 7 38.23 -26.46 2.10
N PRO A 8 37.46 -25.64 2.83
CA PRO A 8 37.67 -24.19 2.80
C PRO A 8 39.10 -23.90 3.26
N GLU A 9 39.86 -23.23 2.39
CA GLU A 9 41.30 -23.05 2.57
C GLU A 9 41.60 -22.39 3.92
N SER A 10 42.66 -22.86 4.59
CA SER A 10 42.95 -22.52 6.00
C SER A 10 43.08 -21.01 6.25
N TRP A 11 43.57 -20.26 5.26
CA TRP A 11 43.65 -18.81 5.29
C TRP A 11 42.27 -18.12 5.33
N TYR A 12 41.25 -18.68 4.66
CA TYR A 12 39.90 -18.12 4.64
C TYR A 12 39.20 -18.35 5.99
N LEU A 13 39.35 -19.53 6.59
CA LEU A 13 38.86 -19.81 7.94
C LEU A 13 39.52 -18.89 8.98
N ALA A 14 40.82 -18.63 8.86
CA ALA A 14 41.52 -17.71 9.74
C ALA A 14 41.02 -16.26 9.59
N LEU A 15 40.89 -15.74 8.36
CA LEU A 15 40.37 -14.39 8.11
C LEU A 15 38.91 -14.23 8.58
N LEU A 16 38.06 -15.25 8.42
CA LEU A 16 36.71 -15.26 8.99
C LEU A 16 36.74 -15.23 10.52
N GLY A 17 37.60 -16.03 11.16
CA GLY A 17 37.75 -16.06 12.62
C GLY A 17 38.18 -14.70 13.19
N PHE A 18 39.14 -14.02 12.54
CA PHE A 18 39.52 -12.66 12.91
C PHE A 18 38.39 -11.64 12.65
N ALA A 19 37.70 -11.73 11.51
CA ALA A 19 36.58 -10.84 11.19
C ALA A 19 35.46 -10.94 12.24
N GLU A 20 35.09 -12.16 12.63
CA GLU A 20 34.05 -12.41 13.63
C GLU A 20 34.49 -11.99 15.04
N HIS A 21 35.75 -12.25 15.41
CA HIS A 21 36.33 -11.78 16.68
C HIS A 21 36.30 -10.25 16.78
N PHE A 22 36.66 -9.51 15.71
CA PHE A 22 36.57 -8.04 15.69
C PHE A 22 35.15 -7.50 15.59
N ARG A 23 34.18 -8.31 15.11
CA ARG A 23 32.75 -7.97 15.11
C ARG A 23 32.12 -8.12 16.51
N THR A 24 32.57 -9.10 17.28
CA THR A 24 32.00 -9.49 18.59
C THR A 24 32.79 -8.96 19.80
N SER A 25 34.00 -8.45 19.61
CA SER A 25 34.78 -7.79 20.66
C SER A 25 34.06 -6.57 21.25
N SER A 26 34.23 -6.28 22.54
CA SER A 26 33.71 -5.08 23.19
C SER A 26 34.83 -4.05 23.47
N PRO A 27 34.77 -2.81 22.92
CA PRO A 27 33.85 -2.32 21.90
C PRO A 27 34.15 -2.91 20.50
N PRO A 28 33.15 -2.98 19.60
CA PRO A 28 33.28 -3.67 18.30
C PRO A 28 34.19 -2.94 17.32
N LYS A 29 35.22 -3.64 16.82
CA LYS A 29 36.27 -3.09 15.95
C LYS A 29 35.89 -3.28 14.47
N ILE A 30 34.72 -2.76 14.09
CA ILE A 30 34.09 -2.94 12.77
C ILE A 30 35.04 -2.63 11.59
N ARG A 31 35.91 -1.62 11.69
CA ARG A 31 36.91 -1.32 10.65
C ARG A 31 37.88 -2.49 10.41
N LEU A 32 38.33 -3.16 11.47
CA LEU A 32 39.21 -4.34 11.37
C LEU A 32 38.45 -5.55 10.81
N CYS A 33 37.18 -5.75 11.22
CA CYS A 33 36.30 -6.76 10.63
C CYS A 33 36.17 -6.57 9.09
N VAL A 34 35.91 -5.34 8.64
CA VAL A 34 35.87 -5.00 7.21
C VAL A 34 37.21 -5.26 6.52
N HIS A 35 38.34 -4.88 7.12
CA HIS A 35 39.66 -5.14 6.52
C HIS A 35 39.99 -6.64 6.44
N CYS A 36 39.63 -7.47 7.42
CA CYS A 36 39.78 -8.92 7.35
C CYS A 36 38.95 -9.52 6.19
N LEU A 37 37.72 -9.04 5.98
CA LEU A 37 36.88 -9.45 4.85
C LEU A 37 37.39 -8.91 3.50
N GLN A 38 37.99 -7.71 3.46
CA GLN A 38 38.63 -7.17 2.26
C GLN A 38 39.90 -7.95 1.88
N ALA A 39 40.69 -8.40 2.85
CA ALA A 39 41.92 -9.15 2.63
C ALA A 39 41.66 -10.48 1.88
N VAL A 40 40.48 -11.10 2.06
CA VAL A 40 40.09 -12.33 1.36
C VAL A 40 40.21 -12.21 -0.15
N PHE A 41 39.89 -11.06 -0.75
CA PHE A 41 39.95 -10.86 -2.20
C PHE A 41 41.39 -10.82 -2.76
N GLN A 42 42.40 -10.54 -1.92
CA GLN A 42 43.81 -10.54 -2.36
C GLN A 42 44.30 -11.94 -2.73
N PHE A 43 43.68 -12.99 -2.18
CA PHE A 43 44.02 -14.39 -2.42
C PHE A 43 43.30 -15.01 -3.64
N LYS A 44 42.55 -14.22 -4.42
CA LYS A 44 41.75 -14.68 -5.59
C LYS A 44 40.84 -15.88 -5.25
N PRO A 45 39.90 -15.71 -4.30
CA PRO A 45 39.06 -16.79 -3.79
C PRO A 45 38.23 -17.46 -4.89
N PRO A 46 37.87 -18.76 -4.76
CA PRO A 46 36.85 -19.38 -5.59
C PRO A 46 35.53 -18.59 -5.52
N GLN A 47 34.77 -18.51 -6.62
CA GLN A 47 33.55 -17.68 -6.74
C GLN A 47 32.55 -17.86 -5.59
N ARG A 48 32.42 -19.07 -5.03
CA ARG A 48 31.57 -19.38 -3.87
C ARG A 48 32.02 -18.68 -2.57
N VAL A 49 33.33 -18.54 -2.38
CA VAL A 49 33.95 -17.81 -1.28
C VAL A 49 33.88 -16.31 -1.55
N GLU A 50 34.15 -15.89 -2.79
CA GLU A 50 34.06 -14.50 -3.24
C GLU A 50 32.66 -13.89 -2.97
N ALA A 51 31.59 -14.55 -3.46
CA ALA A 51 30.21 -14.09 -3.27
C ALA A 51 29.77 -14.09 -1.79
N ARG A 52 30.20 -15.09 -1.00
CA ARG A 52 29.93 -15.13 0.45
C ARG A 52 30.60 -13.99 1.20
N THR A 53 31.87 -13.71 0.90
CA THR A 53 32.60 -12.58 1.47
C THR A 53 31.95 -11.27 1.07
N HIS A 54 31.57 -11.10 -0.19
CA HIS A 54 30.81 -9.93 -0.66
C HIS A 54 29.51 -9.71 0.12
N LEU A 55 28.74 -10.77 0.40
CA LEU A 55 27.50 -10.70 1.19
C LEU A 55 27.76 -10.30 2.65
N GLN A 56 28.77 -10.90 3.29
CA GLN A 56 29.15 -10.57 4.67
C GLN A 56 29.63 -9.12 4.77
N LEU A 57 30.48 -8.67 3.84
CA LEU A 57 31.05 -7.34 3.82
C LEU A 57 29.97 -6.28 3.54
N GLY A 58 29.07 -6.54 2.59
CA GLY A 58 27.89 -5.71 2.34
C GLY A 58 26.98 -5.59 3.56
N SER A 59 26.71 -6.71 4.26
CA SER A 59 25.91 -6.73 5.49
C SER A 59 26.58 -5.95 6.64
N VAL A 60 27.88 -6.14 6.88
CA VAL A 60 28.62 -5.41 7.93
C VAL A 60 28.68 -3.91 7.62
N LEU A 61 28.88 -3.51 6.36
CA LEU A 61 28.81 -2.10 5.96
C LEU A 61 27.41 -1.51 6.16
N TYR A 62 26.35 -2.24 5.83
CA TYR A 62 24.97 -1.79 5.98
C TYR A 62 24.55 -1.59 7.45
N HIS A 63 24.86 -2.56 8.32
CA HIS A 63 24.41 -2.53 9.72
C HIS A 63 25.28 -1.64 10.64
N HIS A 64 26.55 -1.39 10.27
CA HIS A 64 27.50 -0.73 11.16
C HIS A 64 28.21 0.50 10.57
N THR A 65 27.87 0.94 9.36
CA THR A 65 28.45 2.17 8.75
C THR A 65 27.40 3.00 8.03
N LYS A 66 27.73 4.27 7.72
CA LYS A 66 26.88 5.15 6.88
C LYS A 66 27.10 4.96 5.37
N ASN A 67 27.97 4.04 4.96
CA ASN A 67 28.41 3.90 3.56
C ASN A 67 27.45 2.99 2.75
N SER A 68 26.19 3.39 2.67
CA SER A 68 25.10 2.62 2.04
C SER A 68 25.34 2.28 0.57
N GLU A 69 26.06 3.14 -0.17
CA GLU A 69 26.43 2.91 -1.57
C GLU A 69 27.52 1.83 -1.72
N LEU A 70 28.54 1.82 -0.86
CA LEU A 70 29.53 0.74 -0.84
C LEU A 70 28.90 -0.58 -0.36
N ALA A 71 27.98 -0.52 0.61
CA ALA A 71 27.20 -1.68 1.02
C ALA A 71 26.39 -2.26 -0.16
N ARG A 72 25.70 -1.41 -0.93
CA ARG A 72 24.99 -1.80 -2.15
C ARG A 72 25.95 -2.42 -3.18
N ASN A 73 27.06 -1.77 -3.50
CA ASN A 73 28.01 -2.26 -4.50
C ASN A 73 28.65 -3.62 -4.09
N HIS A 74 28.83 -3.89 -2.79
CA HIS A 74 29.27 -5.19 -2.31
C HIS A 74 28.14 -6.24 -2.34
N LEU A 75 26.89 -5.86 -2.03
CA LEU A 75 25.73 -6.75 -2.12
C LEU A 75 25.42 -7.11 -3.58
N GLU A 76 25.48 -6.17 -4.52
CA GLU A 76 25.28 -6.42 -5.96
C GLU A 76 26.33 -7.39 -6.52
N LYS A 77 27.58 -7.29 -6.06
CA LYS A 77 28.64 -8.25 -6.40
C LYS A 77 28.50 -9.62 -5.72
N ALA A 78 27.83 -9.69 -4.57
CA ALA A 78 27.37 -10.98 -4.03
C ALA A 78 26.21 -11.53 -4.87
N ASN A 79 25.36 -10.64 -5.38
CA ASN A 79 24.15 -10.93 -6.14
C ASN A 79 24.46 -11.21 -7.62
N LEU A 80 25.45 -12.06 -7.88
CA LEU A 80 25.64 -12.75 -9.16
C LEU A 80 24.52 -13.77 -9.35
N VAL A 81 23.29 -13.29 -9.59
CA VAL A 81 22.06 -14.10 -9.70
C VAL A 81 22.20 -15.15 -10.82
N ASP A 82 22.93 -14.80 -11.89
CA ASP A 82 23.31 -15.70 -12.99
C ASP A 82 24.06 -16.96 -12.53
N SER A 83 24.79 -16.89 -11.40
CA SER A 83 25.46 -18.05 -10.78
C SER A 83 24.56 -18.79 -9.79
N ALA A 84 23.64 -18.09 -9.12
CA ALA A 84 22.72 -18.66 -8.15
C ALA A 84 21.67 -19.56 -8.83
N LYS A 85 21.09 -19.11 -9.96
CA LYS A 85 20.09 -19.88 -10.73
C LYS A 85 20.54 -21.29 -11.16
N PRO A 86 21.69 -21.49 -11.84
CA PRO A 86 22.14 -22.84 -12.23
C PRO A 86 22.50 -23.72 -11.02
N LEU A 87 23.06 -23.15 -9.94
CA LEU A 87 23.31 -23.88 -8.70
C LEU A 87 22.02 -24.35 -8.03
N LEU A 88 21.00 -23.50 -7.96
CA LEU A 88 19.67 -23.86 -7.44
C LEU A 88 18.99 -24.91 -8.32
N ARG A 89 19.02 -24.78 -9.66
CA ARG A 89 18.48 -25.79 -10.58
C ARG A 89 19.13 -27.17 -10.37
N LYS A 90 20.45 -27.22 -10.19
CA LYS A 90 21.18 -28.46 -9.86
C LYS A 90 20.82 -29.01 -8.48
N ALA A 91 20.62 -28.15 -7.47
CA ALA A 91 20.15 -28.56 -6.15
C ALA A 91 18.70 -29.09 -6.15
N ILE A 92 17.82 -28.50 -6.95
CA ILE A 92 16.44 -28.97 -7.16
C ILE A 92 16.44 -30.38 -7.77
N GLN A 93 17.27 -30.63 -8.80
CA GLN A 93 17.42 -31.97 -9.40
C GLN A 93 17.83 -33.04 -8.39
N ILE A 94 18.75 -32.74 -7.48
CA ILE A 94 19.29 -33.69 -6.49
C ILE A 94 18.34 -33.87 -5.30
N SER A 95 17.62 -32.81 -4.89
CA SER A 95 16.79 -32.79 -3.67
C SER A 95 15.43 -33.49 -3.78
N GLN A 96 15.09 -34.11 -4.91
CA GLN A 96 13.77 -34.74 -5.15
C GLN A 96 13.37 -35.80 -4.10
N GLN A 97 14.34 -36.46 -3.49
CA GLN A 97 14.15 -37.44 -2.41
C GLN A 97 13.95 -36.81 -1.01
N THR A 98 14.03 -35.48 -0.89
CA THR A 98 13.91 -34.74 0.38
C THR A 98 12.85 -33.64 0.26
N PRO A 99 11.55 -33.93 0.43
CA PRO A 99 10.47 -33.02 0.05
C PRO A 99 10.54 -31.62 0.67
N TYR A 100 10.87 -31.52 1.95
CA TYR A 100 11.06 -30.22 2.63
C TYR A 100 12.05 -29.32 1.89
N TRP A 101 13.25 -29.84 1.59
CA TRP A 101 14.31 -29.08 0.93
C TRP A 101 13.99 -28.84 -0.55
N HIS A 102 13.33 -29.79 -1.23
CA HIS A 102 12.90 -29.63 -2.60
C HIS A 102 11.91 -28.46 -2.74
N CYS A 103 10.84 -28.45 -1.94
CA CYS A 103 9.85 -27.38 -1.92
C CYS A 103 10.49 -26.03 -1.55
N ARG A 104 11.38 -26.00 -0.54
CA ARG A 104 12.08 -24.78 -0.12
C ARG A 104 13.00 -24.22 -1.22
N LEU A 105 13.69 -25.07 -1.98
CA LEU A 105 14.52 -24.65 -3.11
C LEU A 105 13.69 -24.14 -4.30
N LEU A 106 12.53 -24.75 -4.56
CA LEU A 106 11.58 -24.27 -5.57
C LEU A 106 11.06 -22.86 -5.25
N PHE A 107 10.62 -22.61 -4.00
CA PHE A 107 10.23 -21.27 -3.56
C PHE A 107 11.37 -20.24 -3.69
N GLN A 108 12.61 -20.60 -3.33
CA GLN A 108 13.77 -19.71 -3.47
C GLN A 108 14.09 -19.38 -4.94
N LEU A 109 14.03 -20.36 -5.84
CA LEU A 109 14.25 -20.10 -7.27
C LEU A 109 13.10 -19.27 -7.88
N ALA A 110 11.85 -19.49 -7.47
CA ALA A 110 10.70 -18.66 -7.87
C ALA A 110 10.85 -17.21 -7.38
N GLN A 111 11.37 -17.01 -6.16
CA GLN A 111 11.69 -15.68 -5.63
C GLN A 111 12.77 -14.96 -6.45
N LEU A 112 13.82 -15.66 -6.93
CA LEU A 112 14.81 -15.06 -7.84
C LEU A 112 14.21 -14.65 -9.19
N HIS A 113 13.41 -15.52 -9.81
CA HIS A 113 12.70 -15.18 -11.05
C HIS A 113 11.74 -13.98 -10.84
N THR A 114 11.10 -13.87 -9.68
CA THR A 114 10.26 -12.71 -9.30
C THR A 114 11.09 -11.42 -9.16
N LEU A 115 12.28 -11.48 -8.57
CA LEU A 115 13.19 -10.32 -8.43
C LEU A 115 13.71 -9.81 -9.79
N GLU A 116 13.92 -10.70 -10.75
CA GLU A 116 14.24 -10.36 -12.14
C GLU A 116 13.02 -9.90 -12.97
N LYS A 117 11.81 -9.92 -12.39
CA LYS A 117 10.52 -9.67 -13.06
C LYS A 117 10.14 -10.70 -14.14
N ASP A 118 10.79 -11.86 -14.13
CA ASP A 118 10.44 -13.04 -14.94
C ASP A 118 9.28 -13.80 -14.25
N LEU A 119 8.13 -13.16 -14.24
CA LEU A 119 6.93 -13.61 -13.52
C LEU A 119 6.31 -14.86 -14.15
N VAL A 120 6.49 -15.07 -15.47
CA VAL A 120 6.06 -16.29 -16.17
C VAL A 120 6.81 -17.50 -15.63
N SER A 121 8.15 -17.49 -15.64
CA SER A 121 8.94 -18.61 -15.12
C SER A 121 8.74 -18.84 -13.63
N ALA A 122 8.48 -17.78 -12.84
CA ALA A 122 8.10 -17.90 -11.44
C ALA A 122 6.74 -18.60 -11.27
N CYS A 123 5.71 -18.18 -12.01
CA CYS A 123 4.38 -18.78 -12.02
C CYS A 123 4.38 -20.24 -12.49
N ASP A 124 5.24 -20.62 -13.44
CA ASP A 124 5.37 -22.00 -13.90
C ASP A 124 6.08 -22.88 -12.86
N LEU A 125 7.16 -22.37 -12.27
CA LEU A 125 7.90 -23.10 -11.22
C LEU A 125 7.07 -23.32 -9.95
N LEU A 126 6.23 -22.36 -9.56
CA LEU A 126 5.25 -22.53 -8.49
C LEU A 126 4.17 -23.57 -8.86
N GLY A 127 3.80 -23.68 -10.13
CA GLY A 127 2.94 -24.75 -10.65
C GLY A 127 3.57 -26.14 -10.52
N VAL A 128 4.86 -26.28 -10.89
CA VAL A 128 5.64 -27.51 -10.69
C VAL A 128 5.74 -27.87 -9.20
N GLY A 129 5.94 -26.88 -8.33
CA GLY A 129 5.93 -27.09 -6.88
C GLY A 129 4.60 -27.57 -6.32
N ALA A 130 3.47 -27.01 -6.78
CA ALA A 130 2.14 -27.47 -6.39
C ALA A 130 1.88 -28.93 -6.80
N GLU A 131 2.31 -29.32 -8.01
CA GLU A 131 2.15 -30.69 -8.51
C GLU A 131 3.07 -31.68 -7.78
N TYR A 132 4.33 -31.30 -7.48
CA TYR A 132 5.22 -32.10 -6.63
C TYR A 132 4.63 -32.31 -5.23
N ALA A 133 4.10 -31.25 -4.61
CA ALA A 133 3.46 -31.34 -3.30
C ALA A 133 2.22 -32.25 -3.33
N ARG A 134 1.43 -32.23 -4.41
CA ARG A 134 0.32 -33.18 -4.65
C ARG A 134 0.81 -34.64 -4.72
N VAL A 135 1.91 -34.91 -5.42
CA VAL A 135 2.51 -36.25 -5.52
C VAL A 135 3.06 -36.74 -4.18
N VAL A 136 3.56 -35.84 -3.34
CA VAL A 136 4.03 -36.13 -1.96
C VAL A 136 2.87 -36.21 -0.94
N GLY A 137 1.62 -35.97 -1.34
CA GLY A 137 0.46 -35.98 -0.44
C GLY A 137 0.42 -34.81 0.55
N SER A 138 1.12 -33.71 0.24
CA SER A 138 1.18 -32.48 1.03
C SER A 138 0.22 -31.43 0.46
N GLU A 139 -1.06 -31.58 0.78
CA GLU A 139 -2.10 -30.62 0.36
C GLU A 139 -1.88 -29.22 1.00
N TYR A 140 -1.23 -29.16 2.17
CA TYR A 140 -0.82 -27.91 2.81
C TYR A 140 0.20 -27.12 1.97
N THR A 141 1.32 -27.74 1.60
CA THR A 141 2.36 -27.06 0.80
C THR A 141 1.91 -26.89 -0.65
N ARG A 142 1.03 -27.75 -1.18
CA ARG A 142 0.32 -27.52 -2.44
C ARG A 142 -0.51 -26.24 -2.39
N ALA A 143 -1.29 -26.02 -1.33
CA ALA A 143 -2.05 -24.78 -1.15
C ALA A 143 -1.11 -23.56 -1.10
N LEU A 144 0.01 -23.63 -0.37
CA LEU A 144 0.99 -22.55 -0.34
C LEU A 144 1.55 -22.20 -1.73
N PHE A 145 1.95 -23.20 -2.53
CA PHE A 145 2.45 -22.98 -3.89
C PHE A 145 1.40 -22.29 -4.79
N LEU A 146 0.14 -22.74 -4.72
CA LEU A 146 -0.96 -22.15 -5.49
C LEU A 146 -1.26 -20.71 -5.03
N LEU A 147 -1.31 -20.45 -3.72
CA LEU A 147 -1.51 -19.11 -3.17
C LEU A 147 -0.37 -18.16 -3.56
N SER A 148 0.89 -18.60 -3.52
CA SER A 148 2.02 -17.83 -4.05
C SER A 148 1.90 -17.55 -5.55
N LYS A 149 1.39 -18.49 -6.36
CA LYS A 149 1.10 -18.23 -7.80
C LYS A 149 -0.02 -17.20 -7.97
N GLY A 150 -1.09 -17.31 -7.19
CA GLY A 150 -2.18 -16.33 -7.17
C GLY A 150 -1.72 -14.91 -6.82
N MET A 151 -0.77 -14.78 -5.89
CA MET A 151 -0.13 -13.51 -5.53
C MET A 151 0.61 -12.88 -6.73
N LEU A 152 1.41 -13.66 -7.48
CA LEU A 152 2.12 -13.15 -8.66
C LEU A 152 1.16 -12.78 -9.80
N LEU A 153 0.11 -13.58 -10.03
CA LEU A 153 -0.91 -13.28 -11.04
C LEU A 153 -1.72 -12.01 -10.71
N LEU A 154 -1.93 -11.71 -9.42
CA LEU A 154 -2.49 -10.42 -8.97
C LEU A 154 -1.52 -9.26 -9.24
N MET A 155 -0.21 -9.42 -9.01
CA MET A 155 0.79 -8.41 -9.37
C MET A 155 0.85 -8.14 -10.87
N GLU A 156 0.63 -9.16 -11.72
CA GLU A 156 0.47 -9.01 -13.17
C GLU A 156 -0.93 -8.50 -13.60
N ARG A 157 -1.86 -8.28 -12.65
CA ARG A 157 -3.26 -7.92 -12.89
C ARG A 157 -4.02 -8.90 -13.81
N LYS A 158 -3.60 -10.18 -13.86
CA LYS A 158 -4.19 -11.27 -14.69
C LYS A 158 -5.47 -11.87 -14.05
N LEU A 159 -6.48 -11.02 -13.84
CA LEU A 159 -7.68 -11.37 -13.06
C LEU A 159 -8.43 -12.62 -13.56
N GLN A 160 -8.37 -12.92 -14.86
CA GLN A 160 -9.00 -14.11 -15.47
C GLN A 160 -8.37 -15.44 -15.00
N GLU A 161 -7.06 -15.47 -14.73
CA GLU A 161 -6.36 -16.65 -14.20
C GLU A 161 -6.46 -16.75 -12.67
N VAL A 162 -6.52 -15.59 -11.99
CA VAL A 162 -6.64 -15.52 -10.53
C VAL A 162 -7.93 -16.16 -10.02
N HIS A 163 -9.07 -15.89 -10.67
CA HIS A 163 -10.37 -16.36 -10.19
C HIS A 163 -10.48 -17.90 -10.05
N PRO A 164 -10.26 -18.72 -11.10
CA PRO A 164 -10.32 -20.18 -10.97
C PRO A 164 -9.27 -20.76 -10.02
N LEU A 165 -8.08 -20.13 -9.93
CA LEU A 165 -7.05 -20.51 -8.97
C LEU A 165 -7.53 -20.28 -7.53
N LEU A 166 -8.16 -19.14 -7.23
CA LEU A 166 -8.73 -18.88 -5.89
C LEU A 166 -9.90 -19.81 -5.58
N THR A 167 -10.73 -20.20 -6.54
CA THR A 167 -11.77 -21.23 -6.35
C THR A 167 -11.15 -22.56 -5.92
N LEU A 168 -10.10 -23.02 -6.61
CA LEU A 168 -9.37 -24.24 -6.26
C LEU A 168 -8.70 -24.15 -4.88
N CYS A 169 -8.03 -23.04 -4.58
CA CYS A 169 -7.42 -22.81 -3.27
C CYS A 169 -8.45 -22.85 -2.13
N GLY A 170 -9.63 -22.25 -2.31
CA GLY A 170 -10.71 -22.28 -1.31
C GLY A 170 -11.12 -23.72 -0.98
N GLN A 171 -11.36 -24.54 -2.00
CA GLN A 171 -11.71 -25.95 -1.84
C GLN A 171 -10.64 -26.75 -1.09
N ILE A 172 -9.35 -26.51 -1.37
CA ILE A 172 -8.24 -27.20 -0.65
C ILE A 172 -8.20 -26.73 0.81
N VAL A 173 -8.28 -25.42 1.07
CA VAL A 173 -8.18 -24.85 2.43
C VAL A 173 -9.37 -25.22 3.31
N GLU A 174 -10.58 -25.33 2.75
CA GLU A 174 -11.77 -25.79 3.49
C GLU A 174 -11.65 -27.27 3.86
N ASN A 175 -11.30 -28.13 2.89
CA ASN A 175 -11.24 -29.59 3.07
C ASN A 175 -10.01 -30.08 3.87
N TRP A 176 -8.91 -29.32 3.93
CA TRP A 176 -7.71 -29.76 4.63
C TRP A 176 -7.95 -29.97 6.13
N GLN A 177 -7.53 -31.11 6.66
CA GLN A 177 -7.61 -31.46 8.09
C GLN A 177 -6.19 -31.76 8.59
N GLY A 178 -5.70 -30.94 9.51
CA GLY A 178 -4.34 -30.98 10.03
C GLY A 178 -4.18 -30.01 11.20
N ASN A 179 -2.95 -29.59 11.51
CA ASN A 179 -2.68 -28.70 12.65
C ASN A 179 -3.52 -27.40 12.56
N PRO A 180 -4.25 -27.01 13.63
CA PRO A 180 -5.19 -25.88 13.57
C PRO A 180 -4.50 -24.53 13.31
N ILE A 181 -3.29 -24.32 13.85
CA ILE A 181 -2.50 -23.10 13.59
C ILE A 181 -2.13 -23.03 12.10
N GLN A 182 -1.77 -24.17 11.51
CA GLN A 182 -1.46 -24.26 10.08
C GLN A 182 -2.70 -24.06 9.20
N LYS A 183 -3.88 -24.56 9.61
CA LYS A 183 -5.14 -24.33 8.88
C LYS A 183 -5.52 -22.86 8.87
N GLU A 184 -5.51 -22.21 10.03
CA GLU A 184 -5.80 -20.77 10.12
C GLU A 184 -4.74 -19.92 9.41
N SER A 185 -3.47 -20.34 9.42
CA SER A 185 -2.38 -19.71 8.65
C SER A 185 -2.62 -19.74 7.13
N LEU A 186 -3.11 -20.88 6.57
CA LEU A 186 -3.55 -20.96 5.18
C LEU A 186 -4.76 -20.06 4.91
N ARG A 187 -5.75 -20.07 5.82
CA ARG A 187 -6.95 -19.22 5.70
C ARG A 187 -6.59 -17.73 5.71
N VAL A 188 -5.63 -17.30 6.52
CA VAL A 188 -5.11 -15.93 6.53
C VAL A 188 -4.51 -15.57 5.16
N PHE A 189 -3.62 -16.41 4.61
CA PHE A 189 -3.01 -16.12 3.30
C PHE A 189 -4.07 -16.07 2.17
N PHE A 190 -4.99 -17.05 2.13
CA PHE A 190 -6.10 -17.09 1.18
C PHE A 190 -7.02 -15.87 1.27
N LEU A 191 -7.46 -15.53 2.48
CA LEU A 191 -8.37 -14.40 2.71
C LEU A 191 -7.69 -13.04 2.47
N VAL A 192 -6.38 -12.90 2.74
CA VAL A 192 -5.62 -11.71 2.34
C VAL A 192 -5.63 -11.55 0.82
N LEU A 193 -5.32 -12.60 0.04
CA LEU A 193 -5.35 -12.54 -1.42
C LEU A 193 -6.76 -12.25 -1.98
N GLN A 194 -7.81 -12.84 -1.40
CA GLN A 194 -9.19 -12.49 -1.76
C GLN A 194 -9.52 -11.02 -1.48
N VAL A 195 -9.14 -10.52 -0.30
CA VAL A 195 -9.41 -9.13 0.06
C VAL A 195 -8.64 -8.17 -0.85
N THR A 196 -7.33 -8.39 -1.09
CA THR A 196 -6.54 -7.60 -2.04
C THR A 196 -7.17 -7.63 -3.45
N HIS A 197 -7.55 -8.81 -3.96
CA HIS A 197 -8.24 -8.93 -5.25
C HIS A 197 -9.50 -8.05 -5.36
N TYR A 198 -10.35 -8.04 -4.32
CA TYR A 198 -11.54 -7.19 -4.31
C TYR A 198 -11.23 -5.70 -4.09
N LEU A 199 -10.20 -5.33 -3.32
CA LEU A 199 -9.77 -3.94 -3.11
C LEU A 199 -9.14 -3.34 -4.39
N ASP A 200 -8.35 -4.12 -5.12
CA ASP A 200 -7.76 -3.74 -6.42
C ASP A 200 -8.84 -3.55 -7.50
N ALA A 201 -9.96 -4.28 -7.37
CA ALA A 201 -11.13 -4.20 -8.23
C ALA A 201 -12.21 -3.21 -7.74
N GLY A 202 -11.92 -2.38 -6.72
CA GLY A 202 -12.86 -1.37 -6.20
C GLY A 202 -14.07 -1.92 -5.41
N GLN A 203 -14.16 -3.24 -5.20
CA GLN A 203 -15.34 -3.91 -4.65
C GLN A 203 -15.38 -3.89 -3.11
N VAL A 204 -15.33 -2.69 -2.54
CA VAL A 204 -15.28 -2.44 -1.09
C VAL A 204 -16.43 -3.11 -0.31
N LYS A 205 -17.60 -3.30 -0.93
CA LYS A 205 -18.72 -4.08 -0.36
C LYS A 205 -18.40 -5.58 -0.27
N SER A 206 -17.87 -6.17 -1.34
CA SER A 206 -17.54 -7.61 -1.47
C SER A 206 -16.45 -8.05 -0.48
N VAL A 207 -15.56 -7.15 -0.07
CA VAL A 207 -14.53 -7.40 0.96
C VAL A 207 -15.12 -7.73 2.35
N LYS A 208 -16.30 -7.20 2.68
CA LYS A 208 -16.83 -7.17 4.07
C LYS A 208 -17.01 -8.56 4.73
N PRO A 209 -17.44 -9.63 4.03
CA PRO A 209 -17.49 -10.99 4.59
C PRO A 209 -16.09 -11.60 4.78
N CYS A 210 -15.23 -11.53 3.75
CA CYS A 210 -13.86 -12.06 3.80
C CYS A 210 -13.04 -11.40 4.91
N LEU A 211 -13.17 -10.08 5.10
CA LEU A 211 -12.49 -9.36 6.18
C LEU A 211 -12.98 -9.76 7.57
N LYS A 212 -14.27 -10.06 7.75
CA LYS A 212 -14.78 -10.61 9.02
C LYS A 212 -14.16 -11.97 9.32
N GLN A 213 -14.09 -12.85 8.33
CA GLN A 213 -13.45 -14.16 8.48
C GLN A 213 -11.96 -14.00 8.81
N LEU A 214 -11.25 -13.10 8.13
CA LEU A 214 -9.83 -12.84 8.37
C LEU A 214 -9.56 -12.37 9.81
N GLN A 215 -10.44 -11.50 10.34
CA GLN A 215 -10.39 -11.02 11.72
C GLN A 215 -10.73 -12.12 12.75
N GLN A 216 -11.57 -13.09 12.39
CA GLN A 216 -11.81 -14.28 13.22
C GLN A 216 -10.60 -15.23 13.20
N CYS A 217 -10.01 -15.49 12.04
CA CYS A 217 -8.84 -16.39 11.90
C CYS A 217 -7.68 -15.93 12.80
N ILE A 218 -7.34 -14.63 12.78
CA ILE A 218 -6.25 -14.12 13.64
C ILE A 218 -6.60 -14.13 15.13
N GLN A 219 -7.88 -13.97 15.50
CA GLN A 219 -8.31 -14.11 16.88
C GLN A 219 -8.18 -15.57 17.35
N THR A 220 -8.54 -16.55 16.51
CA THR A 220 -8.32 -17.97 16.78
C THR A 220 -6.83 -18.29 16.93
N ILE A 221 -5.98 -17.86 15.99
CA ILE A 221 -4.51 -18.04 16.07
C ILE A 221 -3.95 -17.46 17.38
N SER A 222 -4.48 -16.32 17.84
CA SER A 222 -4.05 -15.68 19.10
C SER A 222 -4.49 -16.41 20.38
N THR A 223 -5.37 -17.41 20.26
CA THR A 223 -5.86 -18.23 21.39
C THR A 223 -5.36 -19.68 21.37
N LEU A 224 -4.81 -20.13 20.24
CA LEU A 224 -4.14 -21.43 20.14
C LEU A 224 -2.77 -21.34 20.81
N HIS A 225 -2.45 -22.32 21.65
CA HIS A 225 -1.14 -22.48 22.24
C HIS A 225 -0.25 -23.27 21.27
N ASP A 226 1.08 -23.08 21.34
CA ASP A 226 2.04 -23.81 20.50
C ASP A 226 2.26 -25.24 21.02
N ASP A 227 1.19 -26.03 21.12
CA ASP A 227 1.29 -27.48 21.38
C ASP A 227 2.05 -28.12 20.20
N GLU A 228 3.18 -28.76 20.48
CA GLU A 228 4.16 -29.26 19.48
C GLU A 228 3.69 -30.49 18.69
N ILE A 229 2.50 -30.42 18.09
CA ILE A 229 2.00 -31.40 17.12
C ILE A 229 2.77 -31.21 15.80
N LEU A 230 3.95 -31.82 15.76
CA LEU A 230 4.81 -31.95 14.59
C LEU A 230 4.02 -32.54 13.40
N PRO A 231 4.03 -31.90 12.22
CA PRO A 231 3.32 -32.40 11.05
C PRO A 231 3.81 -33.79 10.61
N SER A 232 2.87 -34.70 10.34
CA SER A 232 3.17 -36.08 9.91
C SER A 232 3.88 -36.17 8.55
N ASN A 233 3.81 -35.11 7.73
CA ASN A 233 4.51 -35.01 6.45
C ASN A 233 5.65 -33.98 6.57
N PRO A 234 6.92 -34.32 6.29
CA PRO A 234 8.03 -33.37 6.39
C PRO A 234 7.92 -32.18 5.42
N ALA A 235 7.11 -32.28 4.36
CA ALA A 235 6.81 -31.15 3.49
C ALA A 235 5.98 -30.05 4.17
N ASP A 236 5.23 -30.37 5.24
CA ASP A 236 4.31 -29.46 5.93
C ASP A 236 5.02 -28.63 7.03
N LEU A 237 6.34 -28.77 7.19
CA LEU A 237 7.15 -27.98 8.13
C LEU A 237 7.36 -26.52 7.67
N PHE A 238 6.93 -26.16 6.46
CA PHE A 238 7.08 -24.81 5.92
C PHE A 238 6.08 -23.84 6.55
N HIS A 239 6.53 -22.68 7.00
CA HIS A 239 5.67 -21.61 7.53
C HIS A 239 5.92 -20.34 6.71
N TRP A 240 4.89 -19.81 6.05
CA TRP A 240 5.03 -18.69 5.10
C TRP A 240 5.27 -17.34 5.80
N LEU A 241 4.76 -17.16 7.02
CA LEU A 241 4.91 -15.98 7.85
C LEU A 241 4.74 -16.35 9.34
N PRO A 242 5.44 -15.69 10.29
CA PRO A 242 5.17 -15.85 11.72
C PRO A 242 3.77 -15.35 12.12
N LYS A 243 3.18 -15.92 13.18
CA LYS A 243 1.81 -15.57 13.65
C LYS A 243 1.70 -14.11 14.10
N GLU A 244 2.78 -13.57 14.65
CA GLU A 244 2.93 -12.18 15.08
C GLU A 244 2.90 -11.23 13.88
N HIS A 245 3.60 -11.60 12.82
CA HIS A 245 3.65 -10.84 11.56
C HIS A 245 2.31 -10.94 10.81
N MET A 246 1.61 -12.08 10.87
CA MET A 246 0.23 -12.19 10.36
C MET A 246 -0.71 -11.21 11.07
N CYS A 247 -0.56 -10.98 12.38
CA CYS A 247 -1.38 -10.02 13.12
C CYS A 247 -1.23 -8.60 12.58
N VAL A 248 0.01 -8.15 12.34
CA VAL A 248 0.29 -6.86 11.69
C VAL A 248 -0.31 -6.79 10.28
N LEU A 249 -0.17 -7.85 9.48
CA LEU A 249 -0.72 -7.91 8.13
C LEU A 249 -2.26 -7.83 8.10
N VAL A 250 -2.95 -8.54 9.00
CA VAL A 250 -4.42 -8.51 9.10
C VAL A 250 -4.92 -7.13 9.53
N TYR A 251 -4.19 -6.44 10.42
CA TYR A 251 -4.49 -5.04 10.72
C TYR A 251 -4.23 -4.12 9.51
N LEU A 252 -3.11 -4.25 8.80
CA LEU A 252 -2.83 -3.48 7.58
C LEU A 252 -3.95 -3.66 6.53
N VAL A 253 -4.35 -4.89 6.22
CA VAL A 253 -5.45 -5.16 5.28
C VAL A 253 -6.80 -4.62 5.81
N THR A 254 -7.02 -4.64 7.13
CA THR A 254 -8.18 -3.97 7.76
C THR A 254 -8.16 -2.45 7.57
N VAL A 255 -6.97 -1.83 7.65
CA VAL A 255 -6.79 -0.39 7.41
C VAL A 255 -7.04 -0.07 5.94
N MET A 256 -6.46 -0.81 5.00
CA MET A 256 -6.68 -0.65 3.55
C MET A 256 -8.17 -0.67 3.20
N HIS A 257 -8.93 -1.68 3.68
CA HIS A 257 -10.38 -1.72 3.50
C HIS A 257 -11.11 -0.55 4.15
N SER A 258 -10.77 -0.23 5.41
CA SER A 258 -11.47 0.83 6.15
C SER A 258 -11.19 2.21 5.55
N MET A 259 -10.03 2.41 4.92
CA MET A 259 -9.69 3.60 4.14
C MET A 259 -10.52 3.71 2.86
N GLN A 260 -10.54 2.68 2.00
CA GLN A 260 -11.35 2.70 0.78
C GLN A 260 -12.85 2.84 1.09
N ALA A 261 -13.33 2.27 2.21
CA ALA A 261 -14.71 2.39 2.67
C ALA A 261 -15.09 3.75 3.31
N GLY A 262 -14.13 4.67 3.49
CA GLY A 262 -14.36 5.93 4.21
C GLY A 262 -14.65 5.76 5.71
N TYR A 263 -14.38 4.59 6.30
CA TYR A 263 -14.51 4.34 7.73
C TYR A 263 -13.24 4.81 8.48
N LEU A 264 -12.97 6.11 8.41
CA LEU A 264 -11.67 6.69 8.77
C LEU A 264 -11.30 6.50 10.24
N GLU A 265 -12.22 6.74 11.18
CA GLU A 265 -11.99 6.43 12.61
C GLU A 265 -11.53 4.99 12.82
N LYS A 266 -12.10 4.04 12.06
CA LYS A 266 -11.76 2.63 12.14
C LYS A 266 -10.37 2.39 11.54
N ALA A 267 -10.06 3.00 10.39
CA ALA A 267 -8.72 2.94 9.81
C ALA A 267 -7.64 3.45 10.77
N GLN A 268 -7.86 4.58 11.44
CA GLN A 268 -6.97 5.12 12.48
C GLN A 268 -6.83 4.13 13.65
N LYS A 269 -7.96 3.73 14.27
CA LYS A 269 -7.99 2.80 15.42
C LYS A 269 -7.34 1.43 15.14
N TYR A 270 -7.31 0.96 13.89
CA TYR A 270 -6.58 -0.25 13.50
C TYR A 270 -5.11 0.01 13.15
N THR A 271 -4.75 1.19 12.64
CA THR A 271 -3.34 1.53 12.40
C THR A 271 -2.59 1.73 13.71
N ASP A 272 -3.17 2.43 14.69
CA ASP A 272 -2.55 2.65 15.99
C ASP A 272 -2.26 1.30 16.71
N LYS A 273 -3.17 0.32 16.56
CA LYS A 273 -2.95 -1.08 17.01
C LYS A 273 -1.83 -1.79 16.25
N ALA A 274 -1.75 -1.59 14.93
CA ALA A 274 -0.71 -2.21 14.10
C ALA A 274 0.67 -1.65 14.40
N LEU A 275 0.79 -0.33 14.62
CA LEU A 275 2.02 0.34 15.03
C LEU A 275 2.48 -0.12 16.42
N MET A 276 1.57 -0.21 17.40
CA MET A 276 1.90 -0.72 18.74
C MET A 276 2.40 -2.18 18.72
N GLN A 277 1.89 -3.03 17.82
CA GLN A 277 2.43 -4.38 17.66
C GLN A 277 3.77 -4.38 16.90
N LEU A 278 3.94 -3.52 15.90
CA LEU A 278 5.20 -3.35 15.18
C LEU A 278 6.34 -2.90 16.11
N GLU A 279 6.09 -1.98 17.03
CA GLU A 279 7.07 -1.53 18.02
C GLU A 279 7.51 -2.68 18.93
N LYS A 280 6.56 -3.45 19.46
CA LYS A 280 6.87 -4.64 20.28
C LYS A 280 7.69 -5.68 19.53
N LEU A 281 7.37 -5.92 18.25
CA LEU A 281 8.10 -6.89 17.44
C LEU A 281 9.48 -6.37 17.01
N LYS A 282 9.64 -5.07 16.74
CA LYS A 282 10.95 -4.47 16.43
C LYS A 282 11.93 -4.45 17.61
N MET A 283 11.43 -4.55 18.84
CA MET A 283 12.27 -4.76 20.04
C MET A 283 12.79 -6.20 20.16
N LEU A 284 12.25 -7.14 19.37
CA LEU A 284 12.64 -8.56 19.36
C LEU A 284 13.40 -8.93 18.06
N ASP A 285 12.88 -8.51 16.89
CA ASP A 285 13.41 -8.88 15.57
C ASP A 285 13.31 -7.73 14.55
N CYS A 286 14.46 -7.29 14.04
CA CYS A 286 14.56 -6.24 13.01
C CYS A 286 14.39 -6.78 11.58
N SER A 287 13.32 -7.53 11.31
CA SER A 287 13.08 -8.09 9.97
C SER A 287 12.62 -7.03 8.94
N PRO A 288 13.05 -7.11 7.67
CA PRO A 288 12.76 -6.07 6.67
C PRO A 288 11.27 -5.95 6.34
N ILE A 289 10.52 -7.05 6.42
CA ILE A 289 9.07 -7.06 6.16
C ILE A 289 8.29 -6.22 7.18
N LEU A 290 8.72 -6.15 8.45
CA LEU A 290 8.12 -5.27 9.45
C LEU A 290 8.36 -3.79 9.12
N SER A 291 9.50 -3.45 8.52
CA SER A 291 9.74 -2.10 8.02
C SER A 291 8.89 -1.78 6.78
N SER A 292 8.68 -2.73 5.87
CA SER A 292 7.72 -2.57 4.77
C SER A 292 6.28 -2.37 5.28
N PHE A 293 5.83 -3.20 6.23
CA PHE A 293 4.51 -3.03 6.86
C PHE A 293 4.38 -1.67 7.57
N GLN A 294 5.42 -1.21 8.27
CA GLN A 294 5.41 0.12 8.88
C GLN A 294 5.28 1.23 7.83
N VAL A 295 6.01 1.17 6.71
CA VAL A 295 5.91 2.18 5.64
C VAL A 295 4.49 2.21 5.04
N ILE A 296 3.90 1.06 4.73
CA ILE A 296 2.55 1.01 4.15
C ILE A 296 1.48 1.46 5.17
N LEU A 297 1.63 1.10 6.45
CA LEU A 297 0.75 1.60 7.52
C LEU A 297 0.91 3.11 7.73
N LEU A 298 2.13 3.65 7.64
CA LEU A 298 2.39 5.09 7.69
C LEU A 298 1.73 5.79 6.49
N GLU A 299 1.84 5.26 5.28
CA GLU A 299 1.16 5.76 4.08
C GLU A 299 -0.38 5.78 4.26
N HIS A 300 -0.95 4.70 4.81
CA HIS A 300 -2.40 4.60 5.00
C HIS A 300 -2.93 5.44 6.16
N ILE A 301 -2.21 5.56 7.28
CA ILE A 301 -2.59 6.51 8.34
C ILE A 301 -2.34 7.95 7.90
N ILE A 302 -1.35 8.21 7.04
CA ILE A 302 -1.17 9.50 6.38
C ILE A 302 -2.44 9.85 5.59
N MET A 303 -2.90 8.96 4.70
CA MET A 303 -4.16 9.14 3.97
C MET A 303 -5.37 9.25 4.90
N CYS A 304 -5.43 8.50 6.01
CA CYS A 304 -6.50 8.60 7.00
C CYS A 304 -6.54 10.00 7.64
N ARG A 305 -5.40 10.42 8.18
CA ARG A 305 -5.16 11.70 8.89
C ARG A 305 -5.39 12.91 7.99
N LEU A 306 -5.14 12.76 6.70
CA LEU A 306 -5.44 13.76 5.68
C LEU A 306 -6.94 14.00 5.48
N VAL A 307 -7.78 12.96 5.64
CA VAL A 307 -9.24 13.08 5.51
C VAL A 307 -9.91 13.33 6.88
N THR A 308 -9.26 12.98 8.00
CA THR A 308 -9.74 13.31 9.37
C THR A 308 -9.11 14.56 10.00
N GLY A 309 -8.23 15.28 9.30
CA GLY A 309 -7.68 16.57 9.73
C GLY A 309 -6.57 16.53 10.80
N HIS A 310 -5.96 15.39 11.11
CA HIS A 310 -4.99 15.22 12.21
C HIS A 310 -3.55 15.01 11.70
N LYS A 311 -2.80 16.09 11.42
CA LYS A 311 -1.72 16.09 10.40
C LYS A 311 -0.28 15.81 10.88
N ALA A 312 0.55 15.24 9.97
CA ALA A 312 2.02 15.27 9.89
C ALA A 312 2.52 14.23 8.84
N THR A 313 3.52 14.43 7.96
CA THR A 313 4.23 15.61 7.40
C THR A 313 4.57 15.29 5.90
N ALA A 314 5.30 16.13 5.17
CA ALA A 314 5.68 16.00 3.73
C ALA A 314 4.55 16.03 2.67
N LEU A 315 4.08 14.90 2.09
CA LEU A 315 2.89 14.92 1.20
C LEU A 315 1.66 15.47 1.94
N GLN A 316 1.67 15.34 3.27
CA GLN A 316 0.77 15.99 4.18
C GLN A 316 0.88 17.51 4.22
N GLU A 317 2.06 18.11 4.03
CA GLU A 317 2.22 19.57 4.02
C GLU A 317 1.50 20.19 2.82
N GLY A 318 1.63 19.62 1.61
CA GLY A 318 0.89 20.11 0.44
C GLY A 318 -0.64 20.10 0.63
N LEU A 319 -1.18 19.00 1.17
CA LEU A 319 -2.62 18.88 1.45
C LEU A 319 -3.07 19.66 2.70
N TYR A 320 -2.22 19.77 3.73
CA TYR A 320 -2.41 20.67 4.86
C TYR A 320 -2.55 22.10 4.34
N CYS A 321 -1.64 22.54 3.48
CA CYS A 321 -1.59 23.88 2.92
C CYS A 321 -2.85 24.19 2.09
N ILE A 322 -3.36 23.23 1.31
CA ILE A 322 -4.72 23.34 0.70
C ILE A 322 -5.81 23.52 1.77
N SER A 323 -5.77 22.78 2.89
CA SER A 323 -6.77 22.85 3.96
C SER A 323 -6.71 24.15 4.80
N VAL A 324 -5.51 24.73 4.96
CA VAL A 324 -5.25 25.94 5.75
C VAL A 324 -5.09 27.20 4.86
N ASN A 325 -5.28 27.03 3.55
CA ASN A 325 -5.28 28.09 2.53
C ASN A 325 -3.91 28.76 2.26
N CYS A 326 -2.81 28.05 2.52
CA CYS A 326 -1.42 28.48 2.26
C CYS A 326 -0.97 28.00 0.86
N MET A 327 -1.50 28.58 -0.21
CA MET A 327 -1.38 27.97 -1.56
C MET A 327 0.05 27.89 -2.10
N ASP A 328 0.89 28.90 -1.89
CA ASP A 328 2.28 28.92 -2.35
C ASP A 328 3.09 27.74 -1.79
N ASN A 329 2.90 27.44 -0.50
CA ASN A 329 3.53 26.30 0.18
C ASN A 329 2.98 24.96 -0.35
N ALA A 330 1.71 24.92 -0.78
CA ALA A 330 1.14 23.76 -1.47
C ALA A 330 1.78 23.56 -2.86
N GLU A 331 1.89 24.61 -3.69
CA GLU A 331 2.58 24.56 -5.00
C GLU A 331 4.01 24.02 -4.83
N ALA A 332 4.78 24.58 -3.90
CA ALA A 332 6.18 24.21 -3.67
C ALA A 332 6.35 22.73 -3.28
N GLN A 333 5.49 22.23 -2.39
CA GLN A 333 5.53 20.85 -1.90
C GLN A 333 5.08 19.85 -2.98
N PHE A 334 3.95 20.09 -3.66
CA PHE A 334 3.52 19.20 -4.75
C PHE A 334 4.49 19.22 -5.94
N THR A 335 5.06 20.37 -6.30
CA THR A 335 6.07 20.48 -7.37
C THR A 335 7.37 19.75 -7.00
N THR A 336 7.69 19.65 -5.71
CA THR A 336 8.85 18.86 -5.24
C THR A 336 8.53 17.36 -5.24
N ALA A 337 7.37 16.95 -4.74
CA ALA A 337 6.91 15.56 -4.81
C ALA A 337 6.80 15.06 -6.27
N LEU A 338 6.35 15.92 -7.20
CA LEU A 338 6.22 15.63 -8.62
C LEU A 338 7.58 15.35 -9.30
N ARG A 339 8.65 16.03 -8.86
CA ARG A 339 10.03 15.82 -9.36
C ARG A 339 10.67 14.55 -8.82
N LEU A 340 10.27 14.10 -7.63
CA LEU A 340 10.82 12.90 -6.96
C LEU A 340 10.04 11.61 -7.28
N THR A 341 8.81 11.72 -7.77
CA THR A 341 7.92 10.57 -7.97
C THR A 341 8.17 9.86 -9.30
N THR A 342 8.57 8.58 -9.23
CA THR A 342 8.65 7.67 -10.38
C THR A 342 7.40 6.81 -10.57
N HIS A 343 6.48 6.78 -9.60
CA HIS A 343 5.30 5.91 -9.60
C HIS A 343 4.08 6.59 -10.24
N GLN A 344 3.55 6.02 -11.33
CA GLN A 344 2.55 6.65 -12.19
C GLN A 344 1.21 6.95 -11.50
N GLU A 345 0.81 6.12 -10.53
CA GLU A 345 -0.43 6.32 -9.76
C GLU A 345 -0.30 7.50 -8.78
N LEU A 346 0.82 7.57 -8.04
CA LEU A 346 1.15 8.68 -7.14
C LEU A 346 1.38 9.99 -7.92
N TRP A 347 2.03 9.92 -9.09
CA TRP A 347 2.20 11.06 -9.99
C TRP A 347 0.84 11.66 -10.38
N THR A 348 -0.12 10.82 -10.74
CA THR A 348 -1.48 11.23 -11.11
C THR A 348 -2.23 11.84 -9.93
N PHE A 349 -2.07 11.29 -8.72
CA PHE A 349 -2.61 11.87 -7.48
C PHE A 349 -2.02 13.26 -7.19
N ILE A 350 -0.70 13.43 -7.28
CA ILE A 350 -0.02 14.72 -7.07
C ILE A 350 -0.52 15.77 -8.06
N VAL A 351 -0.59 15.44 -9.35
CA VAL A 351 -1.07 16.37 -10.39
C VAL A 351 -2.53 16.76 -10.18
N THR A 352 -3.39 15.82 -9.79
CA THR A 352 -4.81 16.09 -9.51
C THR A 352 -4.98 17.09 -8.34
N ASN A 353 -4.12 17.01 -7.32
CA ASN A 353 -4.14 17.95 -6.20
C ASN A 353 -3.48 19.29 -6.54
N LEU A 354 -2.35 19.31 -7.25
CA LEU A 354 -1.70 20.55 -7.72
C LEU A 354 -2.61 21.36 -8.65
N ALA A 355 -3.34 20.69 -9.55
CA ALA A 355 -4.37 21.34 -10.36
C ALA A 355 -5.48 21.98 -9.51
N SER A 356 -5.82 21.40 -8.35
CA SER A 356 -6.76 21.99 -7.39
C SER A 356 -6.21 23.26 -6.71
N VAL A 357 -4.90 23.35 -6.47
CA VAL A 357 -4.23 24.59 -6.00
C VAL A 357 -4.41 25.69 -7.04
N TYR A 358 -3.98 25.44 -8.29
CA TYR A 358 -4.02 26.43 -9.36
C TYR A 358 -5.43 26.90 -9.73
N ILE A 359 -6.45 26.04 -9.58
CA ILE A 359 -7.86 26.43 -9.72
C ILE A 359 -8.31 27.38 -8.59
N ARG A 360 -7.81 27.22 -7.36
CA ARG A 360 -8.15 28.09 -6.22
C ARG A 360 -7.40 29.42 -6.23
N GLU A 361 -6.19 29.46 -6.75
CA GLU A 361 -5.40 30.69 -6.91
C GLU A 361 -5.81 31.51 -8.14
N GLY A 362 -6.19 30.84 -9.24
CA GLY A 362 -6.54 31.47 -10.52
C GLY A 362 -5.35 31.98 -11.35
N ASN A 363 -4.17 32.13 -10.74
CA ASN A 363 -2.99 32.80 -11.33
C ASN A 363 -2.18 31.91 -12.31
N ARG A 364 -2.25 30.57 -12.15
CA ARG A 364 -1.35 29.57 -12.78
C ARG A 364 -1.98 28.86 -13.99
N GLN A 365 -2.63 29.60 -14.89
CA GLN A 365 -3.49 28.97 -15.90
C GLN A 365 -2.72 28.17 -16.97
N GLN A 366 -1.53 28.60 -17.39
CA GLN A 366 -0.77 27.89 -18.43
C GLN A 366 -0.24 26.55 -17.89
N GLU A 367 0.30 26.57 -16.68
CA GLU A 367 0.76 25.39 -15.95
C GLU A 367 -0.41 24.42 -15.73
N LEU A 368 -1.56 24.93 -15.27
CA LEU A 368 -2.79 24.17 -15.09
C LEU A 368 -3.27 23.49 -16.40
N PHE A 369 -3.32 24.20 -17.53
CA PHE A 369 -3.67 23.58 -18.81
C PHE A 369 -2.73 22.41 -19.16
N SER A 370 -1.41 22.60 -19.02
CA SER A 370 -0.41 21.56 -19.32
C SER A 370 -0.54 20.32 -18.42
N LEU A 371 -0.94 20.51 -17.15
CA LEU A 371 -1.23 19.42 -16.22
C LEU A 371 -2.51 18.68 -16.61
N LEU A 372 -3.58 19.41 -16.92
CA LEU A 372 -4.89 18.84 -17.28
C LEU A 372 -4.86 18.04 -18.57
N GLU A 373 -4.01 18.39 -19.55
CA GLU A 373 -3.77 17.57 -20.74
C GLU A 373 -3.13 16.22 -20.39
N ARG A 374 -2.12 16.22 -19.52
CA ARG A 374 -1.40 15.00 -19.10
C ARG A 374 -2.23 14.05 -18.23
N ILE A 375 -3.27 14.54 -17.57
CA ILE A 375 -4.27 13.71 -16.84
C ILE A 375 -5.62 13.63 -17.57
N ASN A 376 -5.65 13.69 -18.90
CA ASN A 376 -6.90 13.61 -19.66
C ASN A 376 -7.66 12.28 -19.42
N PRO A 377 -8.86 12.29 -18.80
CA PRO A 377 -9.59 11.07 -18.47
C PRO A 377 -10.33 10.47 -19.68
N ASP A 378 -10.46 11.18 -20.80
CA ASP A 378 -11.09 10.67 -22.03
C ASP A 378 -10.11 9.84 -22.89
N HIS A 379 -8.81 10.15 -22.89
CA HIS A 379 -7.81 9.58 -23.81
C HIS A 379 -6.48 9.29 -23.09
N ASN A 380 -5.96 8.06 -23.23
CA ASN A 380 -4.68 7.60 -22.68
C ASN A 380 -4.44 7.98 -21.20
N PHE A 381 -5.49 7.92 -20.37
CA PHE A 381 -5.40 8.23 -18.95
C PHE A 381 -4.35 7.30 -18.28
N PRO A 382 -3.36 7.85 -17.55
CA PRO A 382 -2.13 7.12 -17.19
C PRO A 382 -2.29 6.00 -16.15
N VAL A 383 -3.49 5.75 -15.62
CA VAL A 383 -3.71 4.78 -14.53
C VAL A 383 -5.03 4.04 -14.73
N SER A 384 -5.10 2.74 -14.40
CA SER A 384 -6.35 1.96 -14.46
C SER A 384 -7.34 2.30 -13.33
N SER A 385 -6.89 2.95 -12.25
CA SER A 385 -7.68 3.31 -11.08
C SER A 385 -8.90 4.16 -11.44
N HIS A 386 -10.09 3.59 -11.24
CA HIS A 386 -11.35 4.31 -11.40
C HIS A 386 -11.45 5.51 -10.45
N CYS A 387 -10.89 5.41 -9.24
CA CYS A 387 -10.85 6.50 -8.26
C CYS A 387 -10.06 7.72 -8.75
N LEU A 388 -8.83 7.51 -9.27
CA LEU A 388 -8.01 8.59 -9.80
C LEU A 388 -8.60 9.18 -11.10
N ARG A 389 -9.23 8.34 -11.94
CA ARG A 389 -9.91 8.79 -13.16
C ARG A 389 -11.16 9.63 -12.86
N ALA A 390 -11.93 9.24 -11.84
CA ALA A 390 -13.06 10.04 -11.34
C ALA A 390 -12.58 11.39 -10.77
N ALA A 391 -11.47 11.42 -10.03
CA ALA A 391 -10.89 12.66 -9.52
C ALA A 391 -10.37 13.58 -10.65
N ALA A 392 -9.79 13.02 -11.72
CA ALA A 392 -9.39 13.78 -12.92
C ALA A 392 -10.60 14.35 -13.69
N PHE A 393 -11.70 13.60 -13.81
CA PHE A 393 -12.98 14.11 -14.31
C PHE A 393 -13.51 15.25 -13.42
N TYR A 394 -13.46 15.11 -12.09
CA TYR A 394 -13.93 16.13 -11.15
C TYR A 394 -13.17 17.45 -11.32
N ILE A 395 -11.83 17.40 -11.33
CA ILE A 395 -10.99 18.60 -11.47
C ILE A 395 -11.23 19.29 -12.83
N ARG A 396 -11.40 18.54 -13.92
CA ARG A 396 -11.81 19.13 -15.22
C ARG A 396 -13.21 19.76 -15.15
N GLY A 397 -14.15 19.13 -14.46
CA GLY A 397 -15.48 19.69 -14.20
C GLY A 397 -15.46 21.00 -13.40
N LEU A 398 -14.62 21.05 -12.36
CA LEU A 398 -14.40 22.22 -11.51
C LEU A 398 -13.76 23.38 -12.31
N PHE A 399 -12.75 23.09 -13.13
CA PHE A 399 -12.11 24.07 -14.00
C PHE A 399 -13.08 24.63 -15.06
N SER A 400 -13.83 23.77 -15.76
CA SER A 400 -14.89 24.20 -16.68
C SER A 400 -15.97 25.02 -15.98
N PHE A 401 -16.29 24.74 -14.70
CA PHE A 401 -17.23 25.54 -13.93
C PHE A 401 -16.71 26.97 -13.69
N PHE A 402 -15.48 27.14 -13.19
CA PHE A 402 -14.89 28.45 -12.93
C PHE A 402 -14.69 29.29 -14.20
N GLN A 403 -14.56 28.64 -15.37
CA GLN A 403 -14.54 29.31 -16.67
C GLN A 403 -15.93 29.59 -17.27
N GLY A 404 -17.03 29.35 -16.53
CA GLY A 404 -18.40 29.53 -17.03
C GLY A 404 -18.84 28.51 -18.10
N ARG A 405 -18.03 27.49 -18.39
CA ARG A 405 -18.30 26.44 -19.40
C ARG A 405 -19.23 25.36 -18.83
N TYR A 406 -20.40 25.79 -18.34
CA TYR A 406 -21.34 24.98 -17.54
C TYR A 406 -21.81 23.69 -18.24
N ASN A 407 -21.87 23.65 -19.57
CA ASN A 407 -22.25 22.44 -20.31
C ASN A 407 -21.17 21.35 -20.29
N GLU A 408 -19.89 21.74 -20.38
CA GLU A 408 -18.77 20.80 -20.22
C GLU A 408 -18.60 20.38 -18.76
N ALA A 409 -18.76 21.32 -17.82
CA ALA A 409 -18.75 21.02 -16.39
C ALA A 409 -19.81 19.95 -16.05
N LYS A 410 -21.05 20.11 -16.54
CA LYS A 410 -22.12 19.08 -16.39
C LYS A 410 -21.73 17.73 -17.01
N ARG A 411 -21.02 17.69 -18.14
CA ARG A 411 -20.54 16.43 -18.75
C ARG A 411 -19.54 15.74 -17.83
N PHE A 412 -18.46 16.42 -17.44
CA PHE A 412 -17.40 15.82 -16.63
C PHE A 412 -17.88 15.42 -15.22
N LEU A 413 -18.76 16.20 -14.60
CA LEU A 413 -19.32 15.87 -13.28
C LEU A 413 -20.32 14.71 -13.31
N ARG A 414 -21.00 14.47 -14.44
CA ARG A 414 -21.84 13.27 -14.62
C ARG A 414 -21.02 11.99 -14.73
N GLU A 415 -19.91 12.01 -15.48
CA GLU A 415 -18.98 10.88 -15.51
C GLU A 415 -18.27 10.69 -14.16
N THR A 416 -17.95 11.79 -13.46
CA THR A 416 -17.48 11.73 -12.07
C THR A 416 -18.47 10.99 -11.17
N LEU A 417 -19.75 11.39 -11.15
CA LEU A 417 -20.79 10.75 -10.34
C LEU A 417 -21.00 9.27 -10.68
N LYS A 418 -20.99 8.94 -11.97
CA LYS A 418 -21.13 7.57 -12.47
C LYS A 418 -20.00 6.66 -11.97
N MET A 419 -18.77 7.16 -11.95
CA MET A 419 -17.62 6.43 -11.40
C MET A 419 -17.63 6.44 -9.86
N SER A 420 -17.85 7.58 -9.22
CA SER A 420 -17.81 7.70 -7.76
C SER A 420 -18.93 6.90 -7.06
N ASN A 421 -20.08 6.72 -7.71
CA ASN A 421 -21.16 5.87 -7.20
C ASN A 421 -20.93 4.36 -7.46
N ALA A 422 -20.11 3.98 -8.44
CA ALA A 422 -19.70 2.60 -8.64
C ALA A 422 -18.66 2.17 -7.58
N GLU A 423 -17.74 3.08 -7.27
CA GLU A 423 -16.60 2.89 -6.35
C GLU A 423 -16.88 3.30 -4.88
N ASP A 424 -18.15 3.60 -4.52
CA ASP A 424 -18.55 4.13 -3.20
C ASP A 424 -17.75 5.35 -2.69
N LEU A 425 -17.23 6.20 -3.58
CA LEU A 425 -16.40 7.37 -3.26
C LEU A 425 -17.25 8.55 -2.75
N ASN A 426 -17.89 8.34 -1.61
CA ASN A 426 -18.96 9.18 -1.06
C ASN A 426 -18.62 10.69 -1.00
N ARG A 427 -17.37 11.04 -0.67
CA ARG A 427 -16.89 12.45 -0.67
C ARG A 427 -16.92 13.06 -2.08
N LEU A 428 -16.42 12.34 -3.08
CA LEU A 428 -16.36 12.79 -4.46
C LEU A 428 -17.76 12.88 -5.08
N THR A 429 -18.66 11.94 -4.71
CA THR A 429 -20.09 12.04 -5.01
C THR A 429 -20.69 13.32 -4.43
N ALA A 430 -20.48 13.59 -3.13
CA ALA A 430 -21.02 14.78 -2.47
C ALA A 430 -20.53 16.08 -3.14
N CYS A 431 -19.22 16.25 -3.34
CA CYS A 431 -18.65 17.41 -4.04
C CYS A 431 -19.25 17.60 -5.44
N SER A 432 -19.40 16.52 -6.20
CA SER A 432 -19.95 16.56 -7.56
C SER A 432 -21.44 16.94 -7.59
N LEU A 433 -22.21 16.47 -6.61
CA LEU A 433 -23.62 16.85 -6.43
C LEU A 433 -23.77 18.33 -6.06
N VAL A 434 -22.99 18.87 -5.11
CA VAL A 434 -23.06 20.31 -4.77
C VAL A 434 -22.69 21.18 -5.98
N LEU A 435 -21.65 20.79 -6.73
CA LEU A 435 -21.20 21.56 -7.89
C LEU A 435 -22.21 21.51 -9.05
N LEU A 436 -22.83 20.35 -9.32
CA LEU A 436 -23.95 20.25 -10.26
C LEU A 436 -25.16 21.06 -9.80
N GLY A 437 -25.47 21.03 -8.51
CA GLY A 437 -26.47 21.88 -7.89
C GLY A 437 -26.20 23.36 -8.17
N HIS A 438 -24.98 23.82 -7.90
CA HIS A 438 -24.59 25.21 -8.14
C HIS A 438 -24.71 25.62 -9.62
N ILE A 439 -24.34 24.71 -10.55
CA ILE A 439 -24.57 24.93 -11.98
C ILE A 439 -26.06 25.05 -12.30
N PHE A 440 -26.92 24.21 -11.74
CA PHE A 440 -28.37 24.32 -11.95
C PHE A 440 -28.95 25.60 -11.34
N TYR A 441 -28.47 26.05 -10.18
CA TYR A 441 -28.85 27.33 -9.58
C TYR A 441 -28.50 28.52 -10.48
N VAL A 442 -27.26 28.59 -10.98
CA VAL A 442 -26.80 29.66 -11.90
C VAL A 442 -27.56 29.63 -13.23
N LEU A 443 -28.02 28.47 -13.68
CA LEU A 443 -28.88 28.30 -14.85
C LEU A 443 -30.39 28.53 -14.57
N GLY A 444 -30.77 29.01 -13.39
CA GLY A 444 -32.18 29.27 -13.00
C GLY A 444 -33.03 28.03 -12.70
N ASN A 445 -32.46 26.83 -12.78
CA ASN A 445 -33.16 25.55 -12.59
C ASN A 445 -33.20 25.16 -11.10
N HIS A 446 -33.86 25.97 -10.27
CA HIS A 446 -33.90 25.80 -8.81
C HIS A 446 -34.35 24.41 -8.36
N ARG A 447 -35.30 23.78 -9.07
CA ARG A 447 -35.76 22.40 -8.77
C ARG A 447 -34.65 21.36 -8.93
N GLU A 448 -33.96 21.36 -10.06
CA GLU A 448 -32.84 20.43 -10.33
C GLU A 448 -31.65 20.72 -9.41
N SER A 449 -31.43 21.99 -9.06
CA SER A 449 -30.44 22.35 -8.05
C SER A 449 -30.76 21.71 -6.69
N ASN A 450 -31.99 21.88 -6.19
CA ASN A 450 -32.42 21.29 -4.91
C ASN A 450 -32.31 19.75 -4.92
N ASN A 451 -32.71 19.12 -6.03
CA ASN A 451 -32.59 17.67 -6.26
C ASN A 451 -31.16 17.14 -6.14
N MET A 452 -30.13 17.96 -6.42
CA MET A 452 -28.71 17.57 -6.25
C MET A 452 -28.17 17.91 -4.84
N VAL A 453 -28.50 19.09 -4.30
CA VAL A 453 -27.87 19.60 -3.06
C VAL A 453 -28.38 18.90 -1.79
N VAL A 454 -29.67 18.53 -1.71
CA VAL A 454 -30.19 17.84 -0.52
C VAL A 454 -29.54 16.46 -0.33
N PRO A 455 -29.43 15.58 -1.35
CA PRO A 455 -28.64 14.36 -1.25
C PRO A 455 -27.17 14.60 -0.93
N ALA A 456 -26.56 15.68 -1.43
CA ALA A 456 -25.17 16.03 -1.11
C ALA A 456 -24.98 16.35 0.38
N MET A 457 -25.87 17.14 0.97
CA MET A 457 -25.88 17.47 2.40
C MET A 457 -26.08 16.21 3.26
N GLN A 458 -27.05 15.35 2.89
CA GLN A 458 -27.31 14.06 3.57
C GLN A 458 -26.19 13.03 3.42
N LEU A 459 -25.29 13.22 2.45
CA LEU A 459 -24.12 12.39 2.25
C LEU A 459 -22.92 12.96 3.04
N ALA A 460 -22.68 14.27 2.96
CA ALA A 460 -21.62 14.95 3.70
C ALA A 460 -21.77 14.81 5.23
N SER A 461 -23.00 14.85 5.76
CA SER A 461 -23.28 14.63 7.19
C SER A 461 -23.03 13.20 7.69
N LYS A 462 -22.89 12.22 6.78
CA LYS A 462 -22.49 10.83 7.10
C LYS A 462 -20.98 10.61 7.05
N ILE A 463 -20.21 11.58 6.55
CA ILE A 463 -18.76 11.50 6.33
C ILE A 463 -18.05 12.72 6.97
N PRO A 464 -18.61 13.26 8.08
CA PRO A 464 -18.46 14.63 8.61
C PRO A 464 -17.62 15.65 7.80
N ASP A 465 -17.94 15.88 6.52
CA ASP A 465 -17.16 16.81 5.69
C ASP A 465 -17.70 18.23 5.87
N MET A 466 -17.16 18.90 6.88
CA MET A 466 -17.56 20.26 7.25
C MET A 466 -17.42 21.26 6.10
N SER A 467 -16.46 21.06 5.18
CA SER A 467 -16.29 21.93 4.00
C SER A 467 -17.43 21.75 2.99
N VAL A 468 -17.81 20.51 2.71
CA VAL A 468 -18.95 20.21 1.81
C VAL A 468 -20.28 20.57 2.48
N GLN A 469 -20.40 20.42 3.80
CA GLN A 469 -21.56 20.88 4.57
C GLN A 469 -21.70 22.41 4.54
N LEU A 470 -20.60 23.17 4.73
CA LEU A 470 -20.58 24.64 4.62
C LEU A 470 -21.03 25.12 3.23
N TRP A 471 -20.53 24.48 2.17
CA TRP A 471 -20.90 24.83 0.79
C TRP A 471 -22.35 24.45 0.47
N SER A 472 -22.80 23.27 0.93
CA SER A 472 -24.19 22.81 0.76
C SER A 472 -25.17 23.74 1.49
N SER A 473 -24.88 24.17 2.72
CA SER A 473 -25.75 25.08 3.47
C SER A 473 -25.78 26.49 2.89
N ALA A 474 -24.64 26.99 2.37
CA ALA A 474 -24.60 28.24 1.63
C ALA A 474 -25.56 28.22 0.43
N LEU A 475 -25.50 27.15 -0.37
CA LEU A 475 -26.30 27.00 -1.57
C LEU A 475 -27.78 26.71 -1.26
N LEU A 476 -28.10 25.94 -0.21
CA LEU A 476 -29.49 25.76 0.26
C LEU A 476 -30.10 27.09 0.73
N LYS A 477 -29.35 27.92 1.46
CA LYS A 477 -29.78 29.25 1.89
C LYS A 477 -30.13 30.15 0.70
N ASP A 478 -29.29 30.16 -0.33
CA ASP A 478 -29.53 30.97 -1.55
C ASP A 478 -30.66 30.39 -2.43
N LEU A 479 -30.78 29.05 -2.52
CA LEU A 479 -31.91 28.37 -3.17
C LEU A 479 -33.25 28.68 -2.50
N ASN A 480 -33.34 28.48 -1.18
CA ASN A 480 -34.58 28.67 -0.43
C ASN A 480 -35.04 30.13 -0.49
N LYS A 481 -34.09 31.08 -0.45
CA LYS A 481 -34.35 32.50 -0.67
C LYS A 481 -34.87 32.79 -2.09
N ALA A 482 -34.32 32.16 -3.13
CA ALA A 482 -34.81 32.30 -4.50
C ALA A 482 -36.20 31.68 -4.72
N CYS A 483 -36.53 30.58 -4.01
CA CYS A 483 -37.85 29.95 -4.02
C CYS A 483 -38.91 30.67 -3.17
N GLY A 484 -38.52 31.63 -2.32
CA GLY A 484 -39.42 32.33 -1.39
C GLY A 484 -39.62 31.63 -0.03
N ASN A 485 -38.94 30.51 0.24
CA ASN A 485 -39.04 29.75 1.48
C ASN A 485 -38.21 30.43 2.59
N THR A 486 -38.79 31.43 3.27
CA THR A 486 -38.11 32.22 4.30
C THR A 486 -37.70 31.41 5.54
N MET A 487 -38.50 30.43 5.95
CA MET A 487 -38.18 29.47 7.02
C MET A 487 -36.92 28.68 6.69
N ASP A 488 -36.96 27.87 5.62
CA ASP A 488 -35.88 26.98 5.19
C ASP A 488 -34.60 27.76 4.84
N ALA A 489 -34.72 29.03 4.40
CA ALA A 489 -33.58 29.91 4.17
C ALA A 489 -32.92 30.37 5.48
N HIS A 490 -33.69 30.58 6.55
CA HIS A 490 -33.17 30.92 7.87
C HIS A 490 -32.48 29.72 8.54
N GLU A 491 -33.07 28.52 8.46
CA GLU A 491 -32.44 27.30 8.96
C GLU A 491 -31.12 27.00 8.23
N ALA A 492 -31.10 27.14 6.90
CA ALA A 492 -29.88 26.99 6.11
C ALA A 492 -28.82 28.07 6.42
N ALA A 493 -29.23 29.32 6.71
CA ALA A 493 -28.32 30.36 7.18
C ALA A 493 -27.70 30.01 8.55
N GLN A 494 -28.50 29.52 9.50
CA GLN A 494 -28.03 29.13 10.83
C GLN A 494 -27.07 27.93 10.75
N MET A 495 -27.39 26.91 9.96
CA MET A 495 -26.47 25.79 9.69
C MET A 495 -25.15 26.27 9.06
N HIS A 496 -25.21 27.16 8.07
CA HIS A 496 -24.02 27.75 7.45
C HIS A 496 -23.18 28.54 8.46
N GLN A 497 -23.80 29.34 9.32
CA GLN A 497 -23.09 30.08 10.37
C GLN A 497 -22.41 29.15 11.38
N ASN A 498 -23.08 28.09 11.82
CA ASN A 498 -22.50 27.11 12.75
C ASN A 498 -21.28 26.39 12.13
N PHE A 499 -21.40 25.89 10.90
CA PHE A 499 -20.30 25.23 10.19
C PHE A 499 -19.13 26.19 9.92
N SER A 500 -19.43 27.48 9.65
CA SER A 500 -18.41 28.53 9.44
C SER A 500 -17.63 28.82 10.73
N GLN A 501 -18.33 28.95 11.86
CA GLN A 501 -17.71 29.14 13.17
C GLN A 501 -16.85 27.94 13.57
N GLN A 502 -17.32 26.71 13.33
CA GLN A 502 -16.56 25.49 13.61
C GLN A 502 -15.30 25.40 12.75
N LEU A 503 -15.40 25.59 11.42
CA LEU A 503 -14.22 25.61 10.53
C LEU A 503 -13.21 26.70 10.89
N LEU A 504 -13.67 27.86 11.36
CA LEU A 504 -12.79 28.93 11.83
C LEU A 504 -12.06 28.55 13.13
N GLN A 505 -12.74 27.88 14.07
CA GLN A 505 -12.12 27.35 15.29
C GLN A 505 -11.11 26.25 14.97
N ASP A 506 -11.46 25.29 14.11
CA ASP A 506 -10.57 24.22 13.64
C ASP A 506 -9.34 24.78 12.91
N HIS A 507 -9.51 25.83 12.11
CA HIS A 507 -8.43 26.54 11.44
C HIS A 507 -7.50 27.27 12.43
N ILE A 508 -8.04 28.05 13.36
CA ILE A 508 -7.26 28.76 14.39
C ILE A 508 -6.48 27.75 15.26
N ALA A 509 -7.12 26.65 15.66
CA ALA A 509 -6.46 25.55 16.37
C ALA A 509 -5.32 24.96 15.53
N ALA A 510 -5.56 24.64 14.25
CA ALA A 510 -4.55 24.10 13.36
C ALA A 510 -3.35 25.03 13.12
N CYS A 511 -3.55 26.34 13.11
CA CYS A 511 -2.47 27.35 13.01
C CYS A 511 -1.72 27.58 14.33
N SER A 512 -2.35 27.28 15.49
CA SER A 512 -1.71 27.36 16.80
C SER A 512 -0.83 26.15 17.18
N LEU A 513 -0.94 25.05 16.42
CA LEU A 513 -0.15 23.84 16.62
C LEU A 513 1.33 24.05 16.27
N PRO A 514 2.29 23.48 17.03
CA PRO A 514 3.72 23.65 16.77
C PRO A 514 4.14 23.17 15.38
N GLU A 515 3.44 22.17 14.81
CA GLU A 515 3.64 21.65 13.46
C GLU A 515 3.34 22.69 12.35
N HIS A 516 2.53 23.73 12.61
CA HIS A 516 2.27 24.79 11.63
C HIS A 516 3.55 25.58 11.28
N ASN A 517 4.44 25.78 12.26
CA ASN A 517 5.69 26.52 12.09
C ASN A 517 6.69 25.82 11.14
N LEU A 518 6.47 24.54 10.80
CA LEU A 518 7.27 23.81 9.81
C LEU A 518 6.98 24.25 8.37
N ILE A 519 5.87 24.96 8.13
CA ILE A 519 5.41 25.41 6.81
C ILE A 519 5.99 26.80 6.48
N THR A 520 6.26 27.61 7.51
CA THR A 520 6.66 29.03 7.40
C THR A 520 8.19 29.23 7.35
N VAL A 521 8.93 28.29 6.74
CA VAL A 521 10.40 28.27 6.65
C VAL A 521 10.87 28.37 5.19
#